data_AF-A0A1B8CET4-F1
#
_entry.id   AF-A0A1B8CET4-F1
#
_cell.length_a   1.000
_cell.length_b   1.000
_cell.length_c   1.000
_cell.angle_alpha   90.00
_cell.angle_beta   90.00
_cell.angle_gamma   90.00
#
_symmetry.space_group_name_H-M   'P 1'
#
loop_
_entity.id
_entity.type
_entity.pdbx_description
1 polymer ?
#
loop_
_entity_poly.entity_id
_entity_poly.type
_entity_poly.pdbx_seq_one_letter_code
_entity_poly.pdbx_strand_id
1 'polypeptide(L)'
;MSTNMIAARAPMLAAHGTMLPKMSMAAASRLCLTPIYNTNGRTPQQSRHLSLAARPGRATPHHPARQSLQQQPLSRRQFSTTTPPQLEEKYFPEPKHHLIRTTRPAWEHPGFTEEQMTTNIRFEHRIPEDMSDRFALFLMRMLRKGTDIATGYSHDVTSAATASDPTALESTKPYKMSERKWLIRFLFLESVAGVPGMVAGMLRHLRSLRRMKRDNGWIETLLEEAYNERMHLLTFLKMAEPGWFMKLMCLGAQGVFFNSMFVAYLISPRTAHRFVGYLEEEAVLTYSLVLADLEAGKLPKWEGMQAPDIAIEYWKMPEGKRTVKDLILYVRADEAKHREVNHTLGNLKQEEDPNPFVSTYFDAGKPHPGKGIKKGEYKGTGWERDEVI
;
A
#
# COMPACT_ATOMS: atom_id res chain seq x y z
N MET A 1 63.49 11.35 -25.22
CA MET A 1 62.17 11.07 -24.63
C MET A 1 61.66 12.42 -24.12
N SER A 2 61.08 13.29 -24.95
CA SER A 2 59.69 13.22 -25.48
C SER A 2 58.71 13.06 -24.30
N THR A 3 57.78 13.96 -23.97
CA THR A 3 57.02 14.90 -24.80
C THR A 3 56.27 15.93 -23.92
N ASN A 4 56.27 17.19 -24.38
CA ASN A 4 55.34 18.31 -24.20
C ASN A 4 54.18 18.26 -23.18
N MET A 5 54.16 19.26 -22.30
CA MET A 5 52.96 19.89 -21.74
C MET A 5 52.25 20.72 -22.82
N ILE A 6 50.94 20.51 -23.01
CA ILE A 6 50.06 21.42 -23.73
C ILE A 6 48.89 21.76 -22.82
N ALA A 7 48.90 22.98 -22.29
CA ALA A 7 47.76 23.61 -21.65
C ALA A 7 46.85 24.21 -22.75
N ALA A 8 45.58 23.77 -22.78
CA ALA A 8 44.59 24.28 -23.71
C ALA A 8 43.65 25.29 -23.03
N ARG A 9 43.60 26.45 -23.69
CA ARG A 9 42.84 27.70 -23.49
C ARG A 9 41.39 27.58 -23.01
N ALA A 10 41.02 28.47 -22.10
CA ALA A 10 39.67 28.99 -21.92
C ALA A 10 39.41 30.19 -22.86
N PRO A 11 38.17 30.42 -23.34
CA PRO A 11 37.78 31.69 -23.93
C PRO A 11 36.92 32.53 -22.96
N MET A 12 37.37 33.75 -22.70
CA MET A 12 36.54 34.88 -22.25
C MET A 12 35.61 35.31 -23.40
N LEU A 13 34.33 35.51 -23.10
CA LEU A 13 33.38 36.37 -23.83
C LEU A 13 32.38 36.87 -22.79
N ALA A 14 32.56 38.10 -22.31
CA ALA A 14 31.92 39.33 -22.79
C ALA A 14 30.52 39.54 -22.18
N ALA A 15 30.49 40.43 -21.20
CA ALA A 15 29.29 40.96 -20.59
C ALA A 15 28.54 41.85 -21.59
N HIS A 16 27.27 41.53 -21.84
CA HIS A 16 26.30 42.47 -22.39
C HIS A 16 25.04 42.42 -21.55
N GLY A 17 24.80 43.52 -20.81
CA GLY A 17 23.54 43.78 -20.16
C GLY A 17 22.53 44.33 -21.16
N THR A 18 21.32 43.79 -21.12
CA THR A 18 20.11 44.45 -21.65
C THR A 18 18.88 43.97 -20.91
N MET A 19 18.36 44.88 -20.07
CA MET A 19 16.97 45.16 -19.69
C MET A 19 15.96 44.00 -19.55
N LEU A 20 15.59 43.73 -18.30
CA LEU A 20 14.32 43.11 -17.90
C LEU A 20 13.17 44.14 -18.00
N PRO A 21 11.99 43.80 -18.54
CA PRO A 21 10.83 44.66 -18.42
C PRO A 21 10.19 44.51 -17.04
N LYS A 22 9.92 45.67 -16.43
CA LYS A 22 9.19 45.87 -15.17
C LYS A 22 7.78 45.27 -15.28
N MET A 23 7.44 44.28 -14.43
CA MET A 23 6.04 43.95 -14.14
C MET A 23 5.54 44.86 -13.02
N SER A 24 4.56 45.69 -13.37
CA SER A 24 3.85 46.59 -12.46
C SER A 24 2.88 45.80 -11.58
N MET A 25 3.01 45.94 -10.26
CA MET A 25 1.96 45.60 -9.30
C MET A 25 0.90 46.71 -9.28
N ALA A 26 -0.36 46.36 -9.51
CA ALA A 26 -1.49 47.11 -8.97
C ALA A 26 -2.76 46.24 -8.85
N ALA A 27 -3.24 46.16 -7.61
CA ALA A 27 -4.63 46.12 -7.12
C ALA A 27 -5.50 44.89 -7.49
N ALA A 28 -5.81 43.98 -6.55
CA ALA A 28 -6.65 44.10 -5.35
C ALA A 28 -8.17 43.93 -5.61
N SER A 29 -8.70 42.89 -4.97
CA SER A 29 -10.06 42.75 -4.41
C SER A 29 -11.26 42.63 -5.35
N ARG A 30 -11.88 41.44 -5.33
CA ARG A 30 -13.29 41.24 -4.91
C ARG A 30 -13.61 39.72 -4.87
N LEU A 31 -13.46 39.13 -3.69
CA LEU A 31 -14.19 37.92 -3.31
C LEU A 31 -15.59 38.36 -2.86
N CYS A 32 -16.63 37.89 -3.54
CA CYS A 32 -18.01 38.03 -3.09
C CYS A 32 -18.52 36.66 -2.64
N LEU A 33 -18.62 36.49 -1.32
CA LEU A 33 -19.46 35.50 -0.66
C LEU A 33 -20.87 36.10 -0.55
N THR A 34 -21.90 35.38 -0.99
CA THR A 34 -23.20 35.35 -0.30
C THR A 34 -23.99 34.08 -0.65
N PRO A 35 -24.77 33.53 0.31
CA PRO A 35 -25.53 32.29 0.19
C PRO A 35 -26.97 32.53 -0.30
N ILE A 36 -27.64 31.49 -0.78
CA ILE A 36 -29.11 31.49 -0.90
C ILE A 36 -29.66 30.33 -0.08
N TYR A 37 -30.17 30.67 1.10
CA TYR A 37 -31.23 29.93 1.79
C TYR A 37 -32.55 30.21 1.07
N ASN A 38 -33.37 29.17 0.87
CA ASN A 38 -34.80 29.38 0.64
C ASN A 38 -35.59 28.56 1.67
N THR A 39 -36.33 29.29 2.49
CA THR A 39 -37.28 28.81 3.50
C THR A 39 -38.69 29.08 3.02
N ASN A 40 -39.57 28.09 3.07
CA ASN A 40 -41.02 28.20 3.26
C ASN A 40 -41.48 26.74 3.53
N GLY A 41 -42.09 26.32 4.64
CA GLY A 41 -42.89 27.04 5.63
C GLY A 41 -44.37 26.71 5.42
N ARG A 42 -44.88 25.62 6.02
CA ARG A 42 -46.13 25.53 6.82
C ARG A 42 -46.68 24.10 6.98
N THR A 43 -47.02 23.82 8.23
CA THR A 43 -47.63 22.68 8.93
C THR A 43 -49.18 22.72 8.89
N PRO A 44 -49.98 21.93 9.66
CA PRO A 44 -49.84 20.57 10.25
C PRO A 44 -51.10 19.66 10.07
N GLN A 45 -51.07 18.49 10.75
CA GLN A 45 -52.19 17.83 11.47
C GLN A 45 -53.10 16.84 10.72
N GLN A 46 -53.02 15.54 11.04
CA GLN A 46 -53.94 14.88 12.00
C GLN A 46 -53.70 13.36 12.10
N SER A 47 -53.83 12.88 13.34
CA SER A 47 -53.75 11.52 13.86
C SER A 47 -54.96 10.66 13.45
N ARG A 48 -54.80 9.32 13.42
CA ARG A 48 -55.82 8.39 13.97
C ARG A 48 -55.30 6.96 14.16
N HIS A 49 -55.85 6.38 15.23
CA HIS A 49 -55.51 5.13 15.89
C HIS A 49 -56.07 3.86 15.23
N LEU A 50 -55.41 2.75 15.58
CA LEU A 50 -55.86 1.35 15.66
C LEU A 50 -57.36 1.13 15.94
N SER A 51 -57.94 0.06 15.37
CA SER A 51 -58.42 -1.09 16.17
C SER A 51 -59.04 -2.22 15.30
N LEU A 52 -59.04 -3.39 15.93
CA LEU A 52 -59.42 -4.74 15.51
C LEU A 52 -60.85 -4.90 14.99
N ALA A 53 -61.04 -5.94 14.17
CA ALA A 53 -62.28 -6.74 14.18
C ALA A 53 -61.95 -8.23 13.99
N ALA A 54 -62.72 -9.08 14.68
CA ALA A 54 -62.44 -10.49 14.95
C ALA A 54 -63.47 -11.44 14.31
N ARG A 55 -63.00 -12.64 13.90
CA ARG A 55 -63.64 -14.00 13.92
C ARG A 55 -64.97 -14.22 13.15
N PRO A 56 -65.51 -15.46 12.99
CA PRO A 56 -65.05 -16.83 13.37
C PRO A 56 -65.19 -17.92 12.25
N GLY A 57 -64.90 -19.20 12.55
CA GLY A 57 -65.75 -20.32 12.07
C GLY A 57 -65.14 -21.51 11.30
N ARG A 58 -64.53 -22.45 12.04
CA ARG A 58 -64.40 -23.93 11.90
C ARG A 58 -64.96 -24.69 10.67
N ALA A 59 -64.16 -25.62 10.12
CA ALA A 59 -64.53 -27.03 9.83
C ALA A 59 -63.28 -27.90 9.48
N THR A 60 -63.16 -29.07 10.10
CA THR A 60 -62.28 -30.19 9.71
C THR A 60 -63.11 -31.21 8.90
N PRO A 61 -62.54 -31.98 7.96
CA PRO A 61 -62.16 -33.35 8.32
C PRO A 61 -61.04 -34.06 7.49
N HIS A 62 -60.53 -35.15 8.10
CA HIS A 62 -59.92 -36.39 7.57
C HIS A 62 -58.59 -36.44 6.78
N HIS A 63 -57.74 -37.36 7.25
CA HIS A 63 -56.42 -37.86 6.79
C HIS A 63 -56.43 -38.52 5.38
N PRO A 64 -55.30 -38.55 4.63
CA PRO A 64 -54.27 -39.58 4.87
C PRO A 64 -52.80 -39.14 4.65
N ALA A 65 -51.91 -40.06 5.05
CA ALA A 65 -50.44 -40.07 5.04
C ALA A 65 -49.72 -39.23 3.97
N ARG A 66 -48.69 -38.49 4.40
CA ARG A 66 -47.65 -37.97 3.50
C ARG A 66 -46.27 -37.99 4.14
N GLN A 67 -45.30 -38.31 3.29
CA GLN A 67 -43.90 -38.67 3.51
C GLN A 67 -43.11 -37.74 4.43
N SER A 68 -42.11 -38.34 5.09
CA SER A 68 -41.00 -37.72 5.79
C SER A 68 -40.51 -36.43 5.11
N LEU A 69 -40.79 -35.28 5.74
CA LEU A 69 -40.15 -34.01 5.41
C LEU A 69 -38.68 -34.09 5.80
N GLN A 70 -37.84 -34.42 4.82
CA GLN A 70 -36.42 -34.17 4.87
C GLN A 70 -36.24 -32.65 5.01
N GLN A 71 -35.82 -32.21 6.21
CA GLN A 71 -35.51 -30.81 6.47
C GLN A 71 -34.40 -30.38 5.50
N GLN A 72 -34.76 -29.62 4.47
CA GLN A 72 -33.77 -28.92 3.68
C GLN A 72 -33.12 -27.87 4.58
N PRO A 73 -31.78 -27.82 4.70
CA PRO A 73 -31.14 -26.74 5.42
C PRO A 73 -31.48 -25.44 4.70
N LEU A 74 -32.02 -24.49 5.46
CA LEU A 74 -32.30 -23.13 5.00
C LEU A 74 -31.00 -22.55 4.43
N SER A 75 -30.93 -22.50 3.09
CA SER A 75 -29.89 -21.80 2.35
C SER A 75 -29.85 -20.36 2.84
N ARG A 76 -28.83 -20.04 3.64
CA ARG A 76 -28.51 -18.70 4.10
C ARG A 76 -28.28 -17.85 2.85
N ARG A 77 -29.29 -17.09 2.43
CA ARG A 77 -29.20 -16.19 1.27
C ARG A 77 -27.96 -15.31 1.44
N GLN A 78 -26.98 -15.52 0.56
CA GLN A 78 -25.86 -14.60 0.42
C GLN A 78 -26.45 -13.29 -0.12
N PHE A 79 -26.46 -12.24 0.71
CA PHE A 79 -26.72 -10.88 0.25
C PHE A 79 -25.50 -10.42 -0.56
N SER A 80 -25.37 -10.89 -1.79
CA SER A 80 -24.54 -10.23 -2.78
C SER A 80 -25.06 -10.55 -4.18
N THR A 81 -25.62 -9.55 -4.85
CA THR A 81 -26.08 -9.60 -6.24
C THR A 81 -24.97 -9.23 -7.23
N THR A 82 -23.70 -9.24 -6.81
CA THR A 82 -22.59 -8.85 -7.69
C THR A 82 -22.09 -10.03 -8.51
N THR A 83 -21.97 -9.82 -9.83
CA THR A 83 -21.17 -10.67 -10.71
C THR A 83 -19.79 -10.90 -10.09
N PRO A 84 -19.30 -12.14 -10.03
CA PRO A 84 -17.97 -12.41 -9.52
C PRO A 84 -16.92 -11.66 -10.35
N PRO A 85 -15.83 -11.19 -9.71
CA PRO A 85 -14.70 -10.58 -10.41
C PRO A 85 -14.24 -11.53 -11.52
N GLN A 86 -14.30 -11.08 -12.77
CA GLN A 86 -13.75 -11.80 -13.91
C GLN A 86 -12.23 -11.56 -13.94
N LEU A 87 -11.49 -12.63 -14.20
CA LEU A 87 -10.05 -12.58 -14.49
C LEU A 87 -9.91 -12.09 -15.95
N GLU A 88 -10.22 -10.83 -16.24
CA GLU A 88 -10.04 -10.24 -17.57
C GLU A 88 -8.72 -9.47 -17.65
N GLU A 89 -7.91 -9.73 -18.68
CA GLU A 89 -6.61 -9.08 -18.96
C GLU A 89 -6.70 -7.55 -19.24
N LYS A 90 -7.91 -7.01 -19.43
CA LYS A 90 -8.13 -5.66 -19.96
C LYS A 90 -8.65 -4.63 -18.96
N TYR A 91 -8.31 -4.75 -17.67
CA TYR A 91 -8.72 -3.76 -16.67
C TYR A 91 -8.28 -2.33 -17.04
N PHE A 92 -7.08 -2.17 -17.59
CA PHE A 92 -6.58 -0.89 -18.12
C PHE A 92 -6.61 -0.92 -19.66
N PRO A 93 -7.51 -0.17 -20.32
CA PRO A 93 -7.45 0.02 -21.76
C PRO A 93 -6.24 0.86 -22.14
N GLU A 94 -5.54 0.49 -23.20
CA GLU A 94 -4.41 1.29 -23.72
C GLU A 94 -4.92 2.65 -24.22
N PRO A 95 -4.28 3.77 -23.82
CA PRO A 95 -4.60 5.08 -24.36
C PRO A 95 -4.36 5.09 -25.87
N LYS A 96 -5.41 5.23 -26.68
CA LYS A 96 -5.30 5.34 -28.13
C LYS A 96 -4.80 6.74 -28.51
N HIS A 97 -3.49 6.97 -28.48
CA HIS A 97 -2.88 8.21 -28.95
C HIS A 97 -1.82 7.95 -30.02
N HIS A 98 -1.92 8.62 -31.16
CA HIS A 98 -1.04 8.38 -32.31
C HIS A 98 0.39 8.95 -32.12
N LEU A 99 0.59 9.91 -31.19
CA LEU A 99 1.90 10.52 -30.93
C LEU A 99 2.63 9.93 -29.70
N ILE A 100 1.89 9.30 -28.77
CA ILE A 100 2.45 8.87 -27.48
C ILE A 100 2.27 7.37 -27.38
N ARG A 101 3.38 6.64 -27.45
CA ARG A 101 3.38 5.16 -27.38
C ARG A 101 3.51 4.66 -25.94
N THR A 102 4.48 5.17 -25.19
CA THR A 102 4.78 4.73 -23.83
C THR A 102 5.11 5.93 -22.94
N THR A 103 4.73 5.82 -21.66
CA THR A 103 5.07 6.80 -20.61
C THR A 103 5.94 6.07 -19.61
N ARG A 104 7.18 6.54 -19.43
CA ARG A 104 8.10 5.92 -18.45
C ARG A 104 7.58 6.14 -17.02
N PRO A 105 7.83 5.21 -16.10
CA PRO A 105 7.50 5.40 -14.70
C PRO A 105 8.25 6.62 -14.14
N ALA A 106 7.62 7.35 -13.21
CA ALA A 106 8.23 8.54 -12.60
C ALA A 106 9.44 8.17 -11.73
N TRP A 107 9.36 7.02 -11.05
CA TRP A 107 10.46 6.38 -10.33
C TRP A 107 10.72 5.01 -10.94
N GLU A 108 11.96 4.77 -11.36
CA GLU A 108 12.38 3.44 -11.83
C GLU A 108 12.66 2.52 -10.64
N HIS A 109 12.24 1.27 -10.73
CA HIS A 109 12.55 0.27 -9.72
C HIS A 109 14.09 0.01 -9.68
N PRO A 110 14.72 -0.07 -8.49
CA PRO A 110 16.17 -0.27 -8.34
C PRO A 110 16.68 -1.60 -8.89
N GLY A 111 15.79 -2.58 -9.07
CA GLY A 111 16.10 -3.91 -9.58
C GLY A 111 16.68 -4.82 -8.50
N PHE A 112 16.13 -6.03 -8.37
CA PHE A 112 16.57 -7.02 -7.39
C PHE A 112 16.93 -8.32 -8.09
N THR A 113 18.00 -8.96 -7.65
CA THR A 113 18.32 -10.33 -8.11
C THR A 113 17.47 -11.35 -7.35
N GLU A 114 17.17 -12.48 -7.97
CA GLU A 114 16.46 -13.59 -7.32
C GLU A 114 17.15 -14.04 -6.03
N GLU A 115 18.48 -14.12 -6.02
CA GLU A 115 19.26 -14.45 -4.83
C GLU A 115 18.94 -13.47 -3.68
N GLN A 116 19.07 -12.16 -3.91
CA GLN A 116 18.74 -11.16 -2.89
C GLN A 116 17.31 -11.30 -2.35
N MET A 117 16.31 -11.49 -3.22
CA MET A 117 14.90 -11.58 -2.81
C MET A 117 14.58 -12.86 -2.02
N THR A 118 15.38 -13.92 -2.21
CA THR A 118 15.16 -15.23 -1.58
C THR A 118 16.03 -15.42 -0.32
N THR A 119 17.26 -14.91 -0.30
CA THR A 119 18.20 -15.09 0.81
C THR A 119 18.17 -13.98 1.84
N ASN A 120 18.00 -12.73 1.41
CA ASN A 120 18.14 -11.57 2.31
C ASN A 120 16.80 -11.16 2.92
N ILE A 121 15.69 -11.48 2.26
CA ILE A 121 14.35 -11.08 2.70
C ILE A 121 13.69 -12.17 3.52
N ARG A 122 13.34 -11.82 4.75
CA ARG A 122 12.58 -12.67 5.68
C ARG A 122 11.65 -11.83 6.54
N PHE A 123 10.71 -12.49 7.22
CA PHE A 123 9.97 -11.86 8.30
C PHE A 123 10.95 -11.50 9.43
N GLU A 124 10.90 -10.24 9.86
CA GLU A 124 11.72 -9.68 10.94
C GLU A 124 10.79 -8.72 11.70
N HIS A 125 10.84 -8.77 13.03
CA HIS A 125 9.99 -7.96 13.90
C HIS A 125 10.85 -6.99 14.69
N ARG A 126 10.53 -5.69 14.63
CA ARG A 126 11.17 -4.70 15.50
C ARG A 126 10.53 -4.67 16.89
N ILE A 127 11.32 -4.97 17.91
CA ILE A 127 10.88 -4.89 19.31
C ILE A 127 10.56 -3.42 19.65
N PRO A 128 9.36 -3.11 20.19
CA PRO A 128 9.01 -1.75 20.56
C PRO A 128 9.81 -1.29 21.80
N GLU A 129 10.54 -0.19 21.67
CA GLU A 129 11.43 0.30 22.73
C GLU A 129 10.72 1.25 23.69
N ASP A 130 9.91 2.17 23.15
CA ASP A 130 9.24 3.22 23.91
C ASP A 130 7.70 3.13 23.85
N MET A 131 7.03 4.07 24.51
CA MET A 131 5.56 4.12 24.53
C MET A 131 4.95 4.46 23.16
N SER A 132 5.64 5.23 22.34
CA SER A 132 5.21 5.55 20.96
C SER A 132 5.22 4.28 20.12
N ASP A 133 6.28 3.49 20.19
CA ASP A 133 6.41 2.22 19.48
C ASP A 133 5.35 1.22 19.92
N ARG A 134 5.13 1.10 21.24
CA ARG A 134 4.08 0.23 21.81
C ARG A 134 2.69 0.66 21.34
N PHE A 135 2.43 1.96 21.26
CA PHE A 135 1.17 2.49 20.76
C PHE A 135 1.00 2.25 19.26
N ALA A 136 2.04 2.47 18.45
CA ALA A 136 2.04 2.16 17.03
C ALA A 136 1.75 0.67 16.77
N LEU A 137 2.44 -0.23 17.50
CA LEU A 137 2.22 -1.67 17.42
C LEU A 137 0.81 -2.07 17.85
N PHE A 138 0.28 -1.45 18.91
CA PHE A 138 -1.10 -1.66 19.34
C PHE A 138 -2.10 -1.28 18.25
N LEU A 139 -1.96 -0.10 17.64
CA LEU A 139 -2.84 0.35 16.56
C LEU A 139 -2.78 -0.58 15.35
N MET A 140 -1.57 -0.98 14.93
CA MET A 140 -1.39 -1.92 13.84
C MET A 140 -2.10 -3.24 14.14
N ARG A 141 -1.87 -3.85 15.31
CA ARG A 141 -2.50 -5.11 15.70
C ARG A 141 -4.02 -5.00 15.78
N MET A 142 -4.53 -3.85 16.25
CA MET A 142 -5.97 -3.58 16.29
C MET A 142 -6.56 -3.54 14.87
N LEU A 143 -5.91 -2.85 13.93
CA LEU A 143 -6.35 -2.77 12.53
C LEU A 143 -6.24 -4.10 11.81
N ARG A 144 -5.14 -4.85 12.01
CA ARG A 144 -4.99 -6.21 11.50
C ARG A 144 -6.13 -7.09 11.98
N LYS A 145 -6.38 -7.14 13.29
CA LYS A 145 -7.47 -7.92 13.88
C LYS A 145 -8.83 -7.49 13.33
N GLY A 146 -9.08 -6.19 13.19
CA GLY A 146 -10.32 -5.67 12.61
C GLY A 146 -10.53 -6.12 11.16
N THR A 147 -9.47 -6.03 10.34
CA THR A 147 -9.49 -6.44 8.93
C THR A 147 -9.67 -7.94 8.79
N ASP A 148 -8.96 -8.73 9.59
CA ASP A 148 -9.04 -10.19 9.56
C ASP A 148 -10.45 -10.67 9.99
N ILE A 149 -11.05 -10.05 11.02
CA ILE A 149 -12.45 -10.30 11.40
C ILE A 149 -13.41 -9.92 10.27
N ALA A 150 -13.26 -8.73 9.69
CA ALA A 150 -14.17 -8.23 8.66
C ALA A 150 -14.12 -9.04 7.36
N THR A 151 -12.94 -9.57 7.01
CA THR A 151 -12.73 -10.41 5.82
C THR A 151 -12.95 -11.90 6.08
N GLY A 152 -13.10 -12.30 7.36
CA GLY A 152 -13.10 -13.69 7.77
C GLY A 152 -11.79 -14.39 7.44
N TYR A 153 -10.69 -13.64 7.35
CA TYR A 153 -9.34 -14.18 7.14
C TYR A 153 -8.83 -14.79 8.44
N SER A 154 -8.33 -16.02 8.36
CA SER A 154 -7.71 -16.71 9.49
C SER A 154 -6.45 -17.35 8.96
N HIS A 155 -5.30 -16.89 9.44
CA HIS A 155 -4.03 -17.61 9.30
C HIS A 155 -3.49 -17.65 10.72
N ASP A 156 -3.68 -18.76 11.45
CA ASP A 156 -3.06 -18.95 12.78
C ASP A 156 -1.56 -19.23 12.61
N VAL A 157 -0.82 -18.28 12.06
CA VAL A 157 0.64 -18.31 11.99
C VAL A 157 1.14 -17.14 12.83
N THR A 158 1.44 -17.44 14.08
CA THR A 158 2.34 -16.62 14.89
C THR A 158 3.72 -16.75 14.26
N SER A 159 4.14 -15.72 13.52
CA SER A 159 5.35 -15.64 12.69
C SER A 159 5.43 -16.66 11.55
N ALA A 160 5.65 -16.21 10.31
CA ALA A 160 6.14 -17.11 9.28
C ALA A 160 7.48 -17.67 9.76
N ALA A 161 7.65 -18.99 9.67
CA ALA A 161 8.98 -19.58 9.60
C ALA A 161 9.83 -18.74 8.66
N THR A 162 11.09 -18.53 9.04
CA THR A 162 12.11 -18.17 8.08
C THR A 162 11.97 -19.07 6.84
N ALA A 163 12.21 -18.53 5.64
CA ALA A 163 12.07 -19.26 4.37
C ALA A 163 12.96 -20.53 4.24
N SER A 164 13.66 -20.91 5.29
CA SER A 164 14.57 -22.06 5.41
C SER A 164 14.20 -23.05 6.53
N ASP A 165 13.12 -22.84 7.29
CA ASP A 165 12.76 -23.71 8.43
C ASP A 165 11.58 -24.64 8.09
N PRO A 166 11.80 -25.98 8.02
CA PRO A 166 10.75 -26.94 7.64
C PRO A 166 9.65 -27.12 8.70
N THR A 167 9.70 -26.40 9.83
CA THR A 167 8.88 -26.71 11.01
C THR A 167 7.75 -25.72 11.35
N ALA A 168 7.62 -24.53 10.71
CA ALA A 168 6.55 -23.58 11.13
C ALA A 168 5.21 -23.71 10.39
N LEU A 169 4.82 -24.92 9.98
CA LEU A 169 3.52 -25.15 9.33
C LEU A 169 2.61 -26.15 10.04
N GLU A 170 2.87 -26.52 11.30
CA GLU A 170 2.18 -27.66 11.92
C GLU A 170 1.03 -27.35 12.89
N SER A 171 0.68 -26.09 13.18
CA SER A 171 -0.35 -25.83 14.22
C SER A 171 -1.43 -24.82 13.88
N THR A 172 -2.06 -24.95 12.71
CA THR A 172 -3.10 -24.01 12.27
C THR A 172 -4.28 -24.74 11.63
N LYS A 173 -5.52 -24.43 12.05
CA LYS A 173 -6.71 -24.94 11.37
C LYS A 173 -6.73 -24.45 9.91
N PRO A 174 -7.08 -25.28 8.92
CA PRO A 174 -6.95 -24.90 7.52
C PRO A 174 -8.02 -23.89 7.10
N TYR A 175 -7.72 -22.60 7.16
CA TYR A 175 -8.39 -21.61 6.31
C TYR A 175 -7.75 -21.68 4.92
N LYS A 176 -8.43 -22.32 3.97
CA LYS A 176 -7.91 -22.42 2.60
C LYS A 176 -8.03 -21.07 1.90
N MET A 177 -6.90 -20.40 1.68
CA MET A 177 -6.79 -19.27 0.78
C MET A 177 -6.79 -19.76 -0.67
N SER A 178 -7.66 -19.17 -1.49
CA SER A 178 -7.63 -19.34 -2.95
C SER A 178 -7.01 -18.12 -3.60
N GLU A 179 -6.61 -18.24 -4.87
CA GLU A 179 -6.04 -17.15 -5.67
C GLU A 179 -6.95 -15.91 -5.64
N ARG A 180 -8.27 -16.12 -5.75
CA ARG A 180 -9.26 -15.04 -5.65
C ARG A 180 -9.25 -14.34 -4.29
N LYS A 181 -9.10 -15.08 -3.19
CA LYS A 181 -9.06 -14.50 -1.85
C LYS A 181 -7.77 -13.71 -1.64
N TRP A 182 -6.64 -14.22 -2.12
CA TRP A 182 -5.37 -13.51 -2.13
C TRP A 182 -5.48 -12.19 -2.90
N LEU A 183 -6.00 -12.21 -4.12
CA LEU A 183 -6.20 -10.98 -4.91
C LEU A 183 -7.10 -9.96 -4.25
N ILE A 184 -8.23 -10.38 -3.65
CA ILE A 184 -9.11 -9.45 -2.92
C ILE A 184 -8.36 -8.82 -1.75
N ARG A 185 -7.54 -9.58 -1.03
CA ARG A 185 -6.73 -9.06 0.08
C ARG A 185 -5.70 -8.06 -0.43
N PHE A 186 -4.91 -8.41 -1.45
CA PHE A 186 -3.90 -7.52 -2.02
C PHE A 186 -4.55 -6.24 -2.54
N LEU A 187 -5.53 -6.34 -3.44
CA LEU A 187 -6.22 -5.18 -4.02
C LEU A 187 -6.78 -4.24 -2.95
N PHE A 188 -7.30 -4.76 -1.83
CA PHE A 188 -7.80 -3.92 -0.76
C PHE A 188 -6.67 -3.24 0.03
N LEU A 189 -5.66 -4.01 0.45
CA LEU A 189 -4.56 -3.48 1.27
C LEU A 189 -3.68 -2.51 0.48
N GLU A 190 -3.32 -2.85 -0.76
CA GLU A 190 -2.54 -1.99 -1.66
C GLU A 190 -3.26 -0.67 -1.99
N SER A 191 -4.60 -0.65 -1.97
CA SER A 191 -5.37 0.59 -2.14
C SER A 191 -5.20 1.58 -0.98
N VAL A 192 -4.72 1.10 0.17
CA VAL A 192 -4.52 1.87 1.39
C VAL A 192 -3.03 2.07 1.69
N ALA A 193 -2.17 1.12 1.30
CA ALA A 193 -0.73 1.15 1.54
C ALA A 193 -0.01 2.32 0.85
N GLY A 194 -0.49 2.78 -0.31
CA GLY A 194 0.06 3.99 -0.96
C GLY A 194 -0.27 5.34 -0.28
N VAL A 195 -1.08 5.35 0.78
CA VAL A 195 -1.55 6.58 1.44
C VAL A 195 -0.52 7.22 2.39
N PRO A 196 0.13 6.47 3.31
CA PRO A 196 1.06 7.04 4.30
C PRO A 196 2.22 7.82 3.68
N GLY A 197 2.95 7.25 2.72
CA GLY A 197 4.06 7.91 2.03
C GLY A 197 3.63 9.21 1.34
N MET A 198 2.45 9.21 0.69
CA MET A 198 1.89 10.39 0.05
C MET A 198 1.56 11.51 1.05
N VAL A 199 0.92 11.15 2.17
CA VAL A 199 0.58 12.12 3.22
C VAL A 199 1.83 12.69 3.88
N ALA A 200 2.79 11.84 4.23
CA ALA A 200 4.05 12.24 4.85
C ALA A 200 4.86 13.14 3.90
N GLY A 201 5.03 12.73 2.65
CA GLY A 201 5.71 13.51 1.61
C GLY A 201 5.05 14.86 1.37
N MET A 202 3.71 14.91 1.27
CA MET A 202 2.96 16.17 1.15
C MET A 202 3.17 17.09 2.36
N LEU A 203 3.07 16.58 3.59
CA LEU A 203 3.22 17.39 4.80
C LEU A 203 4.64 17.93 4.97
N ARG A 204 5.66 17.12 4.64
CA ARG A 204 7.06 17.54 4.61
C ARG A 204 7.32 18.55 3.50
N HIS A 205 6.75 18.36 2.32
CA HIS A 205 6.80 19.32 1.21
C HIS A 205 6.26 20.69 1.62
N LEU A 206 5.04 20.73 2.16
CA LEU A 206 4.46 21.97 2.67
C LEU A 206 5.27 22.58 3.82
N ARG A 207 6.00 21.77 4.60
CA ARG A 207 6.87 22.23 5.69
C ARG A 207 8.13 22.88 5.17
N SER A 208 8.78 22.26 4.19
CA SER A 208 9.93 22.80 3.47
C SER A 208 9.57 24.14 2.83
N LEU A 209 8.43 24.18 2.12
CA LEU A 209 7.91 25.41 1.52
C LEU A 209 7.65 26.48 2.57
N ARG A 210 6.78 26.27 3.57
CA ARG A 210 6.44 27.36 4.52
C ARG A 210 7.59 27.85 5.41
N ARG A 211 8.66 27.06 5.55
CA ARG A 211 9.84 27.40 6.35
C ARG A 211 11.04 27.86 5.51
N MET A 212 10.95 27.80 4.19
CA MET A 212 12.06 28.08 3.26
C MET A 212 13.32 27.24 3.58
N LYS A 213 13.14 25.96 3.95
CA LYS A 213 14.23 25.06 4.37
C LYS A 213 14.36 23.85 3.44
N ARG A 214 15.58 23.34 3.29
CA ARG A 214 15.84 22.04 2.65
C ARG A 214 15.15 20.93 3.44
N ASP A 215 14.69 19.91 2.74
CA ASP A 215 14.06 18.73 3.34
C ASP A 215 15.06 17.58 3.60
N ASN A 216 16.23 17.62 2.96
CA ASN A 216 17.30 16.62 3.08
C ASN A 216 16.91 15.21 2.60
N GLY A 217 16.11 15.12 1.53
CA GLY A 217 15.90 13.88 0.78
C GLY A 217 14.73 13.00 1.25
N TRP A 218 13.94 13.45 2.22
CA TRP A 218 12.82 12.67 2.77
C TRP A 218 11.61 12.64 1.83
N ILE A 219 11.23 13.78 1.24
CA ILE A 219 10.06 13.91 0.37
C ILE A 219 10.14 12.94 -0.80
N GLU A 220 11.31 12.84 -1.45
CA GLU A 220 11.49 11.96 -2.61
C GLU A 220 11.26 10.49 -2.24
N THR A 221 11.90 9.99 -1.19
CA THR A 221 11.72 8.60 -0.73
C THR A 221 10.27 8.29 -0.35
N LEU A 222 9.57 9.21 0.31
CA LEU A 222 8.18 8.99 0.72
C LEU A 222 7.19 8.99 -0.47
N LEU A 223 7.47 9.80 -1.49
CA LEU A 223 6.67 9.80 -2.73
C LEU A 223 7.01 8.59 -3.62
N GLU A 224 8.27 8.15 -3.61
CA GLU A 224 8.74 6.93 -4.29
C GLU A 224 8.08 5.68 -3.69
N GLU A 225 8.01 5.57 -2.36
CA GLU A 225 7.26 4.52 -1.64
C GLU A 225 5.78 4.52 -2.05
N ALA A 226 5.09 5.67 -1.93
CA ALA A 226 3.69 5.76 -2.34
C ALA A 226 3.44 5.44 -3.83
N TYR A 227 4.41 5.72 -4.69
CA TYR A 227 4.38 5.34 -6.09
C TYR A 227 4.54 3.82 -6.26
N ASN A 228 5.47 3.21 -5.53
CA ASN A 228 5.74 1.77 -5.56
C ASN A 228 4.51 0.96 -5.12
N GLU A 229 3.90 1.30 -3.99
CA GLU A 229 2.64 0.73 -3.49
C GLU A 229 1.51 0.81 -4.54
N ARG A 230 1.40 1.95 -5.25
CA ARG A 230 0.44 2.09 -6.34
C ARG A 230 0.74 1.14 -7.50
N MET A 231 2.01 0.86 -7.80
CA MET A 231 2.38 -0.11 -8.84
C MET A 231 2.00 -1.54 -8.45
N HIS A 232 2.01 -1.89 -7.16
CA HIS A 232 1.48 -3.16 -6.67
C HIS A 232 -0.02 -3.27 -6.96
N LEU A 233 -0.80 -2.25 -6.54
CA LEU A 233 -2.24 -2.19 -6.80
C LEU A 233 -2.57 -2.32 -8.29
N LEU A 234 -1.91 -1.52 -9.15
CA LEU A 234 -2.15 -1.55 -10.59
C LEU A 234 -1.78 -2.90 -11.21
N THR A 235 -0.74 -3.56 -10.69
CA THR A 235 -0.37 -4.91 -11.13
C THR A 235 -1.46 -5.93 -10.77
N PHE A 236 -1.95 -5.95 -9.53
CA PHE A 236 -2.99 -6.90 -9.14
C PHE A 236 -4.35 -6.61 -9.81
N LEU A 237 -4.62 -5.36 -10.19
CA LEU A 237 -5.81 -5.00 -10.97
C LEU A 237 -5.80 -5.60 -12.39
N LYS A 238 -4.63 -5.88 -12.97
CA LYS A 238 -4.52 -6.65 -14.22
C LYS A 238 -4.84 -8.14 -14.03
N MET A 239 -4.82 -8.63 -12.80
CA MET A 239 -5.14 -10.03 -12.49
C MET A 239 -6.59 -10.22 -12.06
N ALA A 240 -7.21 -9.23 -11.41
CA ALA A 240 -8.62 -9.28 -11.03
C ALA A 240 -9.27 -7.89 -10.99
N GLU A 241 -10.48 -7.79 -11.56
CA GLU A 241 -11.32 -6.60 -11.41
C GLU A 241 -12.08 -6.60 -10.07
N PRO A 242 -11.94 -5.58 -9.21
CA PRO A 242 -12.77 -5.47 -8.01
C PRO A 242 -14.22 -5.12 -8.36
N GLY A 243 -15.18 -5.80 -7.71
CA GLY A 243 -16.60 -5.47 -7.81
C GLY A 243 -16.95 -4.11 -7.17
N TRP A 244 -18.14 -3.58 -7.46
CA TRP A 244 -18.57 -2.25 -6.97
C TRP A 244 -18.53 -2.11 -5.45
N PHE A 245 -18.88 -3.16 -4.71
CA PHE A 245 -18.85 -3.15 -3.25
C PHE A 245 -17.43 -2.96 -2.72
N MET A 246 -16.45 -3.65 -3.33
CA MET A 246 -15.05 -3.48 -2.97
C MET A 246 -14.54 -2.08 -3.31
N LYS A 247 -14.91 -1.53 -4.47
CA LYS A 247 -14.58 -0.15 -4.86
C LYS A 247 -15.12 0.87 -3.83
N LEU A 248 -16.35 0.68 -3.35
CA LEU A 248 -16.95 1.52 -2.29
C LEU A 248 -16.21 1.37 -0.94
N MET A 249 -15.83 0.14 -0.57
CA MET A 249 -15.04 -0.12 0.64
C MET A 249 -13.67 0.55 0.56
N CYS A 250 -12.98 0.50 -0.58
CA CYS A 250 -11.70 1.18 -0.79
C CYS A 250 -11.85 2.70 -0.61
N LEU A 251 -12.90 3.30 -1.20
CA LEU A 251 -13.18 4.73 -1.04
C LEU A 251 -13.41 5.12 0.43
N GLY A 252 -14.22 4.33 1.15
CA GLY A 252 -14.46 4.56 2.58
C GLY A 252 -13.19 4.40 3.43
N ALA A 253 -12.41 3.34 3.18
CA ALA A 253 -11.16 3.06 3.87
C ALA A 253 -10.13 4.18 3.64
N GLN A 254 -9.95 4.61 2.39
CA GLN A 254 -9.08 5.75 2.04
C GLN A 254 -9.53 7.03 2.74
N GLY A 255 -10.83 7.32 2.77
CA GLY A 255 -11.37 8.50 3.46
C GLY A 255 -11.01 8.52 4.95
N VAL A 256 -11.16 7.40 5.66
CA VAL A 256 -10.82 7.32 7.09
C VAL A 256 -9.30 7.30 7.29
N PHE A 257 -8.58 6.48 6.53
CA PHE A 257 -7.16 6.24 6.74
C PHE A 257 -6.30 7.43 6.35
N PHE A 258 -6.61 8.12 5.24
CA PHE A 258 -5.95 9.37 4.85
C PHE A 258 -6.04 10.42 5.96
N ASN A 259 -7.25 10.68 6.48
CA ASN A 259 -7.44 11.69 7.52
C ASN A 259 -6.75 11.28 8.83
N SER A 260 -6.79 10.00 9.18
CA SER A 260 -6.12 9.47 10.37
C SER A 260 -4.61 9.62 10.26
N MET A 261 -4.00 9.24 9.13
CA MET A 261 -2.58 9.40 8.87
C MET A 261 -2.16 10.87 8.81
N PHE A 262 -2.97 11.74 8.22
CA PHE A 262 -2.72 13.18 8.17
C PHE A 262 -2.63 13.76 9.59
N VAL A 263 -3.60 13.48 10.45
CA VAL A 263 -3.59 13.94 11.84
C VAL A 263 -2.45 13.30 12.62
N ALA A 264 -2.24 11.98 12.48
CA ALA A 264 -1.18 11.27 13.18
C ALA A 264 0.21 11.83 12.84
N TYR A 265 0.48 12.11 11.56
CA TYR A 265 1.76 12.66 11.12
C TYR A 265 1.96 14.12 11.55
N LEU A 266 0.89 14.91 11.70
CA LEU A 266 0.98 16.25 12.29
C LEU A 266 1.33 16.20 13.79
N ILE A 267 0.84 15.20 14.52
CA ILE A 267 1.07 15.05 15.96
C ILE A 267 2.43 14.41 16.24
N SER A 268 2.73 13.28 15.60
CA SER A 268 3.95 12.50 15.81
C SER A 268 4.37 11.76 14.53
N PRO A 269 5.25 12.37 13.70
CA PRO A 269 5.82 11.70 12.53
C PRO A 269 6.56 10.41 12.89
N ARG A 270 7.25 10.39 14.04
CA ARG A 270 7.94 9.19 14.57
C ARG A 270 6.97 8.02 14.75
N THR A 271 5.86 8.26 15.44
CA THR A 271 4.84 7.22 15.68
C THR A 271 4.18 6.78 14.36
N ALA A 272 3.93 7.72 13.43
CA ALA A 272 3.37 7.40 12.12
C ALA A 272 4.31 6.50 11.29
N HIS A 273 5.60 6.82 11.21
CA HIS A 273 6.60 5.96 10.55
C HIS A 273 6.71 4.60 11.23
N ARG A 274 6.74 4.54 12.56
CA ARG A 274 6.78 3.27 13.27
C ARG A 274 5.54 2.41 13.02
N PHE A 275 4.37 3.02 12.93
CA PHE A 275 3.13 2.35 12.57
C PHE A 275 3.18 1.76 11.16
N VAL A 276 3.68 2.50 10.17
CA VAL A 276 3.90 2.00 8.80
C VAL A 276 4.91 0.86 8.81
N GLY A 277 6.05 0.99 9.50
CA GLY A 277 7.03 -0.09 9.62
C GLY A 277 6.42 -1.40 10.15
N TYR A 278 5.48 -1.32 11.09
CA TYR A 278 4.73 -2.50 11.54
C TYR A 278 3.67 -3.00 10.54
N LEU A 279 3.07 -2.14 9.72
CA LEU A 279 2.23 -2.59 8.61
C LEU A 279 3.04 -3.41 7.61
N GLU A 280 4.25 -2.95 7.27
CA GLU A 280 5.08 -3.62 6.28
C GLU A 280 5.68 -4.93 6.81
N GLU A 281 5.90 -5.06 8.12
CA GLU A 281 6.17 -6.37 8.74
C GLU A 281 5.06 -7.38 8.42
N GLU A 282 3.81 -6.96 8.50
CA GLU A 282 2.66 -7.80 8.21
C GLU A 282 2.44 -8.02 6.71
N ALA A 283 2.84 -7.07 5.87
CA ALA A 283 2.86 -7.22 4.42
C ALA A 283 3.90 -8.28 4.00
N VAL A 284 5.14 -8.19 4.51
CA VAL A 284 6.19 -9.20 4.30
C VAL A 284 5.72 -10.59 4.75
N LEU A 285 5.03 -10.67 5.91
CA LEU A 285 4.43 -11.92 6.36
C LEU A 285 3.38 -12.43 5.37
N THR A 286 2.44 -11.58 4.97
CA THR A 286 1.36 -11.92 4.03
C THR A 286 1.91 -12.48 2.71
N TYR A 287 2.90 -11.81 2.13
CA TYR A 287 3.52 -12.26 0.88
C TYR A 287 4.40 -13.50 1.05
N SER A 288 4.99 -13.72 2.23
CA SER A 288 5.68 -14.99 2.53
C SER A 288 4.70 -16.16 2.59
N LEU A 289 3.49 -15.96 3.13
CA LEU A 289 2.47 -17.00 3.22
C LEU A 289 1.90 -17.41 1.86
N VAL A 290 1.64 -16.46 0.95
CA VAL A 290 1.19 -16.80 -0.40
C VAL A 290 2.26 -17.52 -1.22
N LEU A 291 3.55 -17.19 -1.01
CA LEU A 291 4.67 -17.93 -1.61
C LEU A 291 4.71 -19.38 -1.11
N ALA A 292 4.53 -19.59 0.19
CA ALA A 292 4.43 -20.94 0.76
C ALA A 292 3.23 -21.72 0.20
N ASP A 293 2.09 -21.06 -0.02
CA ASP A 293 0.92 -21.68 -0.65
C ASP A 293 1.17 -22.03 -2.13
N LEU A 294 1.91 -21.20 -2.87
CA LEU A 294 2.37 -21.49 -4.24
C LEU A 294 3.28 -22.72 -4.26
N GLU A 295 4.28 -22.77 -3.38
CA GLU A 295 5.25 -23.87 -3.28
C GLU A 295 4.61 -25.19 -2.85
N ALA A 296 3.58 -25.13 -2.02
CA ALA A 296 2.79 -26.28 -1.62
C ALA A 296 1.75 -26.70 -2.69
N GLY A 297 1.72 -26.08 -3.87
CA GLY A 297 0.78 -26.42 -4.95
C GLY A 297 -0.69 -26.11 -4.61
N LYS A 298 -0.97 -25.21 -3.65
CA LYS A 298 -2.34 -24.88 -3.22
C LYS A 298 -3.03 -23.86 -4.13
N LEU A 299 -2.28 -23.23 -5.03
CA LEU A 299 -2.71 -22.16 -5.93
C LEU A 299 -2.50 -22.55 -7.41
N PRO A 300 -3.19 -23.61 -7.89
CA PRO A 300 -2.94 -24.21 -9.20
C PRO A 300 -3.20 -23.25 -10.38
N LYS A 301 -4.01 -22.19 -10.21
CA LYS A 301 -4.23 -21.21 -11.29
C LYS A 301 -3.05 -20.28 -11.51
N TRP A 302 -2.17 -20.15 -10.51
CA TRP A 302 -0.98 -19.30 -10.57
C TRP A 302 0.29 -20.07 -10.90
N GLU A 303 0.23 -21.40 -10.88
CA GLU A 303 1.34 -22.26 -11.28
C GLU A 303 1.69 -22.02 -12.75
N GLY A 304 2.90 -21.50 -13.01
CA GLY A 304 3.36 -21.14 -14.36
C GLY A 304 2.66 -19.94 -15.00
N MET A 305 1.68 -19.31 -14.32
CA MET A 305 1.00 -18.12 -14.83
C MET A 305 2.00 -16.98 -15.01
N GLN A 306 1.97 -16.33 -16.17
CA GLN A 306 2.82 -15.17 -16.42
C GLN A 306 2.37 -13.96 -15.59
N ALA A 307 3.34 -13.17 -15.13
CA ALA A 307 3.10 -11.89 -14.51
C ALA A 307 2.56 -10.89 -15.55
N PRO A 308 1.70 -9.93 -15.15
CA PRO A 308 1.22 -8.89 -16.06
C PRO A 308 2.36 -8.05 -16.67
N ASP A 309 2.20 -7.56 -17.89
CA ASP A 309 3.24 -6.76 -18.58
C ASP A 309 3.69 -5.53 -17.80
N ILE A 310 2.75 -4.86 -17.12
CA ILE A 310 3.05 -3.72 -16.23
C ILE A 310 4.08 -4.09 -15.15
N ALA A 311 4.02 -5.32 -14.63
CA ALA A 311 4.98 -5.81 -13.65
C ALA A 311 6.33 -6.09 -14.29
N ILE A 312 6.32 -6.79 -15.43
CA ILE A 312 7.54 -7.14 -16.16
C ILE A 312 8.33 -5.88 -16.51
N GLU A 313 7.66 -4.84 -16.98
CA GLU A 313 8.27 -3.55 -17.30
C GLU A 313 8.75 -2.79 -16.06
N TYR A 314 7.92 -2.69 -15.01
CA TYR A 314 8.25 -1.91 -13.83
C TYR A 314 9.42 -2.50 -13.02
N TRP A 315 9.34 -3.80 -12.67
CA TRP A 315 10.38 -4.50 -11.92
C TRP A 315 11.55 -4.96 -12.80
N LYS A 316 11.49 -4.73 -14.13
CA LYS A 316 12.49 -5.16 -15.11
C LYS A 316 12.78 -6.67 -15.02
N MET A 317 11.72 -7.47 -14.95
CA MET A 317 11.80 -8.91 -14.69
C MET A 317 12.57 -9.64 -15.83
N PRO A 318 13.62 -10.41 -15.51
CA PRO A 318 14.44 -11.07 -16.53
C PRO A 318 13.66 -12.17 -17.26
N GLU A 319 14.06 -12.46 -18.50
CA GLU A 319 13.46 -13.56 -19.27
C GLU A 319 13.61 -14.90 -18.53
N GLY A 320 12.56 -15.72 -18.58
CA GLY A 320 12.48 -16.97 -17.82
C GLY A 320 12.11 -16.83 -16.33
N LYS A 321 12.02 -15.61 -15.80
CA LYS A 321 11.62 -15.29 -14.41
C LYS A 321 10.47 -14.28 -14.40
N ARG A 322 9.40 -14.60 -15.12
CA ARG A 322 8.22 -13.73 -15.35
C ARG A 322 6.92 -14.39 -14.93
N THR A 323 6.96 -15.22 -13.90
CA THR A 323 5.74 -15.84 -13.36
C THR A 323 5.11 -14.99 -12.25
N VAL A 324 3.87 -15.30 -11.88
CA VAL A 324 3.24 -14.71 -10.68
C VAL A 324 4.06 -14.97 -9.42
N LYS A 325 4.73 -16.14 -9.31
CA LYS A 325 5.65 -16.41 -8.19
C LYS A 325 6.79 -15.38 -8.15
N ASP A 326 7.40 -15.10 -9.30
CA ASP A 326 8.47 -14.11 -9.41
C ASP A 326 7.98 -12.70 -9.06
N LEU A 327 6.79 -12.33 -9.54
CA LEU A 327 6.13 -11.05 -9.17
C LEU A 327 5.96 -10.93 -7.65
N ILE A 328 5.46 -11.95 -6.97
CA ILE A 328 5.26 -11.90 -5.52
C ILE A 328 6.61 -11.79 -4.77
N LEU A 329 7.70 -12.36 -5.29
CA LEU A 329 9.04 -12.17 -4.71
C LEU A 329 9.47 -10.70 -4.76
N TYR A 330 9.22 -10.01 -5.88
CA TYR A 330 9.51 -8.57 -6.01
C TYR A 330 8.66 -7.74 -5.07
N VAL A 331 7.35 -7.96 -5.04
CA VAL A 331 6.43 -7.24 -4.14
C VAL A 331 6.85 -7.43 -2.68
N ARG A 332 7.12 -8.66 -2.24
CA ARG A 332 7.63 -8.95 -0.88
C ARG A 332 8.94 -8.21 -0.56
N ALA A 333 9.82 -8.07 -1.55
CA ALA A 333 11.09 -7.37 -1.38
C ALA A 333 10.90 -5.86 -1.24
N ASP A 334 9.95 -5.27 -1.98
CA ASP A 334 9.53 -3.88 -1.82
C ASP A 334 8.98 -3.65 -0.41
N GLU A 335 8.07 -4.51 0.08
CA GLU A 335 7.56 -4.39 1.46
C GLU A 335 8.65 -4.47 2.52
N ALA A 336 9.60 -5.37 2.32
CA ALA A 336 10.73 -5.49 3.23
C ALA A 336 11.58 -4.22 3.23
N LYS A 337 11.68 -3.54 2.08
CA LYS A 337 12.37 -2.26 1.97
C LYS A 337 11.59 -1.13 2.64
N HIS A 338 10.28 -1.04 2.41
CA HIS A 338 9.42 -0.06 3.06
C HIS A 338 9.43 -0.22 4.58
N ARG A 339 9.43 -1.46 5.08
CA ARG A 339 9.63 -1.79 6.50
C ARG A 339 10.92 -1.20 7.05
N GLU A 340 12.05 -1.49 6.40
CA GLU A 340 13.36 -0.98 6.81
C GLU A 340 13.38 0.55 6.83
N VAL A 341 12.90 1.16 5.74
CA VAL A 341 12.87 2.61 5.59
C VAL A 341 12.05 3.24 6.71
N ASN A 342 10.79 2.82 6.89
CA ASN A 342 9.91 3.42 7.88
C ASN A 342 10.37 3.18 9.33
N HIS A 343 10.91 2.00 9.67
CA HIS A 343 11.50 1.79 11.00
C HIS A 343 12.68 2.72 11.25
N THR A 344 13.55 2.89 10.25
CA THR A 344 14.71 3.80 10.30
C THR A 344 14.27 5.26 10.42
N LEU A 345 13.34 5.71 9.57
CA LEU A 345 12.82 7.08 9.62
C LEU A 345 12.13 7.38 10.96
N GLY A 346 11.52 6.39 11.60
CA GLY A 346 11.02 6.49 12.97
C GLY A 346 12.10 6.78 14.01
N ASN A 347 13.36 6.38 13.77
CA ASN A 347 14.49 6.60 14.69
C ASN A 347 15.15 7.97 14.54
N LEU A 348 14.94 8.65 13.41
CA LEU A 348 15.62 9.91 13.11
C LEU A 348 14.90 11.13 13.69
N LYS A 349 15.67 12.19 13.92
CA LYS A 349 15.16 13.52 14.21
C LYS A 349 14.68 14.19 12.92
N GLN A 350 13.36 14.27 12.79
CA GLN A 350 12.66 14.69 11.58
C GLN A 350 13.06 16.08 11.04
N GLU A 351 13.50 16.99 11.92
CA GLU A 351 13.90 18.36 11.58
C GLU A 351 15.39 18.55 11.26
N GLU A 352 16.25 17.63 11.69
CA GLU A 352 17.71 17.80 11.69
C GLU A 352 18.39 16.79 10.76
N ASP A 353 17.98 15.52 10.83
CA ASP A 353 18.74 14.43 10.24
C ASP A 353 18.46 14.31 8.73
N PRO A 354 19.49 14.14 7.89
CA PRO A 354 19.31 13.80 6.49
C PRO A 354 18.69 12.41 6.32
N ASN A 355 18.03 12.18 5.19
CA ASN A 355 17.55 10.85 4.83
C ASN A 355 18.76 9.96 4.46
N PRO A 356 19.05 8.90 5.23
CA PRO A 356 20.24 8.09 5.03
C PRO A 356 20.19 7.24 3.74
N PHE A 357 19.00 6.91 3.23
CA PHE A 357 18.82 6.05 2.05
C PHE A 357 19.22 6.70 0.71
N VAL A 358 19.33 8.03 0.69
CA VAL A 358 19.70 8.82 -0.50
C VAL A 358 20.94 9.69 -0.24
N SER A 359 21.65 9.43 0.86
CA SER A 359 22.85 10.17 1.26
C SER A 359 24.12 9.46 0.82
N THR A 360 25.19 10.25 0.62
CA THR A 360 26.54 9.73 0.38
C THR A 360 27.34 9.73 1.68
N TYR A 361 27.96 8.60 2.02
CA TYR A 361 28.74 8.43 3.25
C TYR A 361 30.23 8.71 3.02
N PHE A 362 30.90 9.29 4.02
CA PHE A 362 32.35 9.53 3.97
C PHE A 362 33.16 8.22 3.97
N ASP A 363 32.73 7.24 4.76
CA ASP A 363 33.35 5.92 4.86
C ASP A 363 32.48 4.90 4.12
N ALA A 364 32.73 4.74 2.81
CA ALA A 364 32.02 3.80 1.96
C ALA A 364 32.30 2.31 2.31
N GLY A 365 33.25 2.03 3.21
CA GLY A 365 33.57 0.66 3.65
C GLY A 365 32.66 0.15 4.77
N LYS A 366 31.92 1.04 5.46
CA LYS A 366 31.01 0.64 6.53
C LYS A 366 29.62 0.30 5.97
N PRO A 367 28.92 -0.68 6.57
CA PRO A 367 27.51 -0.93 6.27
C PRO A 367 26.69 0.35 6.42
N HIS A 368 25.92 0.68 5.40
CA HIS A 368 25.04 1.84 5.40
C HIS A 368 23.78 1.52 4.58
N PRO A 369 22.64 2.16 4.90
CA PRO A 369 21.44 1.99 4.09
C PRO A 369 21.66 2.46 2.65
N GLY A 370 21.01 1.78 1.71
CA GLY A 370 20.95 2.18 0.30
C GLY A 370 19.55 1.95 -0.28
N LYS A 371 19.35 2.16 -1.58
CA LYS A 371 18.07 1.82 -2.24
C LYS A 371 17.84 0.32 -2.43
N GLY A 372 18.90 -0.48 -2.43
CA GLY A 372 18.83 -1.92 -2.67
C GLY A 372 18.51 -2.77 -1.43
N ILE A 373 18.60 -4.08 -1.63
CA ILE A 373 18.43 -5.13 -0.60
C ILE A 373 19.68 -6.03 -0.50
N LYS A 374 20.85 -5.49 -0.83
CA LYS A 374 22.12 -6.22 -0.75
C LYS A 374 22.50 -6.48 0.70
N LYS A 375 23.23 -7.57 0.94
CA LYS A 375 23.79 -7.87 2.25
C LYS A 375 24.72 -6.73 2.68
N GLY A 376 24.50 -6.19 3.87
CA GLY A 376 25.23 -5.02 4.38
C GLY A 376 24.61 -3.66 4.05
N GLU A 377 23.64 -3.61 3.13
CA GLU A 377 22.87 -2.39 2.79
C GLU A 377 21.40 -2.47 3.26
N TYR A 378 21.01 -3.62 3.82
CA TYR A 378 19.64 -3.93 4.22
C TYR A 378 19.59 -4.44 5.67
N LYS A 379 18.70 -3.86 6.47
CA LYS A 379 18.42 -4.23 7.86
C LYS A 379 16.91 -4.19 8.13
N GLY A 380 16.25 -5.35 8.14
CA GLY A 380 14.79 -5.43 8.19
C GLY A 380 14.13 -4.83 9.44
N THR A 381 14.83 -4.74 10.56
CA THR A 381 14.35 -4.07 11.78
C THR A 381 14.54 -2.55 11.76
N GLY A 382 15.04 -1.99 10.65
CA GLY A 382 15.49 -0.61 10.54
C GLY A 382 16.87 -0.37 11.16
N TRP A 383 17.49 0.73 10.75
CA TRP A 383 18.75 1.23 11.29
C TRP A 383 18.50 2.13 12.49
N GLU A 384 19.37 2.04 13.48
CA GLU A 384 19.42 2.97 14.60
C GLU A 384 20.04 4.29 14.16
N ARG A 385 19.66 5.36 14.86
CA ARG A 385 20.09 6.71 14.50
C ARG A 385 21.62 6.86 14.54
N ASP A 386 22.27 6.24 15.53
CA ASP A 386 23.73 6.27 15.72
C ASP A 386 24.49 5.41 14.70
N GLU A 387 23.80 4.53 13.97
CA GLU A 387 24.42 3.76 12.87
C GLU A 387 24.51 4.57 11.57
N VAL A 388 23.69 5.62 11.40
CA VAL A 388 23.50 6.28 10.09
C VAL A 388 23.68 7.79 10.07
N ILE A 389 23.84 8.45 11.23
CA ILE A 389 24.02 9.91 11.38
C ILE A 389 25.36 10.27 11.98
#